data_AF-A0A4U7EYW2-F1
#
_entry.id   AF-A0A4U7EYW2-F1
#
_cell.length_a   1.000
_cell.length_b   1.000
_cell.length_c   1.000
_cell.angle_alpha   90.00
_cell.angle_beta   90.00
_cell.angle_gamma   90.00
#
_symmetry.space_group_name_H-M   'P 1'
#
loop_
_entity.id
_entity.type
_entity.pdbx_description
1 polymer ?
#
loop_
_entity_poly.entity_id
_entity_poly.type
_entity_poly.pdbx_seq_one_letter_code
_entity_poly.pdbx_strand_id
1 'polypeptide(L)' 'MAIDSDVLVVGGGLAAVAAAVAAAREGADVRLVSHKSSTLRQASGLI' A
#
# COMPACT_ATOMS: atom_id res chain seq x y z
N MET A 1 -10.65 3.97 18.65
CA MET A 1 -10.03 2.65 18.39
C MET A 1 -8.78 2.90 17.54
N ALA A 2 -7.63 2.31 17.85
CA ALA A 2 -6.35 2.77 17.28
C ALA A 2 -6.13 2.36 15.81
N ILE A 3 -6.77 1.28 15.33
CA ILE A 3 -6.74 0.84 13.93
C ILE A 3 -8.14 0.34 13.59
N ASP A 4 -8.81 1.03 12.67
CA ASP A 4 -10.18 0.71 12.22
C ASP A 4 -10.21 0.01 10.85
N SER A 5 -9.07 0.00 10.16
CA SER A 5 -8.96 -0.55 8.81
C SER A 5 -8.91 -2.07 8.81
N ASP A 6 -9.60 -2.68 7.84
CA ASP A 6 -9.59 -4.14 7.61
C ASP A 6 -8.19 -4.66 7.27
N VAL A 7 -7.40 -3.86 6.53
CA VAL A 7 -6.04 -4.23 6.09
C VAL A 7 -5.05 -3.08 6.32
N LEU A 8 -3.97 -3.37 7.04
CA LEU A 8 -2.80 -2.50 7.15
C LEU A 8 -1.65 -3.05 6.30
N VAL A 9 -1.26 -2.32 5.25
CA VAL A 9 -0.12 -2.66 4.40
C VAL A 9 1.08 -1.80 4.78
N VAL A 10 2.21 -2.43 5.10
CA VAL A 10 3.44 -1.74 5.49
C VAL A 10 4.49 -1.86 4.39
N GLY A 11 4.95 -0.71 3.89
CA GLY A 11 5.98 -0.61 2.87
C GLY A 11 5.59 0.35 1.74
N GLY A 12 6.58 0.97 1.10
CA GLY A 12 6.38 1.93 0.01
C GLY A 12 6.79 1.44 -1.37
N GLY A 13 7.05 0.15 -1.55
CA GLY A 13 7.52 -0.42 -2.82
C GLY A 13 6.40 -0.97 -3.70
N LEU A 14 6.76 -1.48 -4.88
CA LEU A 14 5.83 -2.05 -5.86
C LEU A 14 4.92 -3.12 -5.25
N ALA A 15 5.48 -4.06 -4.48
CA ALA A 15 4.72 -5.13 -3.85
C ALA A 15 3.67 -4.62 -2.86
N ALA A 16 4.02 -3.61 -2.05
CA ALA A 16 3.10 -3.04 -1.07
C ALA A 16 1.93 -2.32 -1.75
N VAL A 17 2.22 -1.54 -2.79
CA VAL A 17 1.18 -0.83 -3.56
C VAL A 17 0.28 -1.83 -4.30
N ALA A 18 0.85 -2.87 -4.92
CA ALA A 18 0.09 -3.92 -5.58
C ALA A 18 -0.84 -4.66 -4.60
N ALA A 19 -0.34 -5.02 -3.42
CA ALA A 19 -1.13 -5.66 -2.38
C ALA A 19 -2.27 -4.76 -1.86
N ALA A 20 -1.99 -3.47 -1.61
CA ALA A 20 -3.00 -2.52 -1.17
C ALA A 20 -4.12 -2.32 -2.19
N VAL A 21 -3.75 -2.19 -3.48
CA VAL A 21 -4.73 -2.06 -4.57
C VAL A 21 -5.55 -3.33 -4.73
N ALA A 22 -4.94 -4.51 -4.63
CA ALA A 22 -5.66 -5.79 -4.70
C ALA A 22 -6.70 -5.90 -3.59
N ALA A 23 -6.33 -5.63 -2.33
CA ALA A 23 -7.25 -5.68 -1.19
C ALA A 23 -8.39 -4.64 -1.31
N ALA A 24 -8.08 -3.42 -1.77
CA ALA A 24 -9.09 -2.38 -1.96
C ALA A 24 -10.10 -2.75 -3.06
N ARG A 25 -9.67 -3.47 -4.11
CA ARG A 25 -10.57 -3.96 -5.17
C ARG A 25 -11.54 -5.05 -4.69
N GLU A 26 -11.17 -5.78 -3.65
CA GLU A 26 -12.06 -6.73 -2.96
C GLU A 26 -13.01 -6.03 -1.95
N GLY A 27 -12.92 -4.70 -1.83
CA GLY A 27 -13.83 -3.90 -1.01
C GLY A 27 -13.39 -3.65 0.44
N ALA A 28 -12.16 -4.03 0.81
CA ALA A 28 -11.63 -3.79 2.16
C ALA A 28 -11.29 -2.30 2.40
N ASP A 29 -11.44 -1.82 3.65
CA ASP A 29 -10.79 -0.57 4.07
C ASP A 29 -9.29 -0.81 4.25
N VAL A 30 -8.48 -0.21 3.38
CA VAL A 30 -7.04 -0.44 3.33
C VAL A 30 -6.26 0.81 3.74
N ARG A 31 -5.40 0.66 4.73
CA ARG A 31 -4.40 1.66 5.11
C ARG A 31 -3.02 1.23 4.62
N LEU A 32 -2.46 1.96 3.65
CA LEU A 32 -1.07 1.80 3.21
C LEU A 32 -0.18 2.81 3.95
N VAL A 33 0.86 2.32 4.62
CA VAL A 33 1.84 3.16 5.33
C VAL A 33 3.25 2.88 4.82
N SER A 34 4.03 3.95 4.66
CA SER A 34 5.45 3.87 4.34
C SER A 34 6.24 4.70 5.34
N HIS A 35 7.34 4.15 5.85
CA HIS A 35 8.25 4.85 6.76
C HIS A 35 9.01 6.00 6.06
N LYS A 36 9.20 5.92 4.75
CA LYS A 36 9.91 6.92 3.92
C LYS A 36 9.15 7.20 2.64
N SER A 37 9.67 8.09 1.80
CA SER A 37 9.16 8.25 0.45
C SER A 37 9.11 6.91 -0.29
N SER A 38 8.03 6.69 -1.03
CA SER A 38 7.80 5.46 -1.78
C SER A 38 8.90 5.24 -2.82
N THR A 39 9.36 3.99 -2.96
CA THR A 39 10.26 3.59 -4.04
C THR A 39 9.52 3.17 -5.30
N LEU A 40 8.18 3.23 -5.31
CA LEU A 40 7.34 2.79 -6.42
C LEU A 40 7.81 3.38 -7.74
N ARG A 41 8.06 4.70 -7.80
CA ARG A 41 8.50 5.39 -9.02
C ARG A 41 9.75 4.78 -9.64
N GLN A 42 10.72 4.37 -8.81
CA GLN A 42 11.97 3.76 -9.28
C GLN A 42 11.76 2.27 -9.61
N ALA A 43 11.00 1.56 -8.78
CA ALA A 43 10.79 0.13 -8.90
C ALA A 43 9.81 -0.27 -10.03
N SER A 44 8.92 0.64 -10.44
CA SER A 44 7.89 0.37 -11.44
C SER A 44 8.32 0.69 -12.88
N GLY A 45 9.38 1.48 -13.07
CA GLY A 45 9.74 2.02 -14.40
C GLY A 45 8.76 3.07 -14.94
N LEU A 46 7.80 3.53 -14.13
CA LEU A 46 6.90 4.64 -14.45
C LEU A 46 7.67 5.95 -14.26
N ILE A 47 8.35 6.42 -15.31
CA ILE A 47 9.04 7.72 -15.34
C ILE A 47 8.07 8.88 -15.58
#